data_AF-A0A8J4H6Y1-F1
#
_entry.id   AF-A0A8J4H6Y1-F1
#
_cell.length_a   1.000
_cell.length_b   1.000
_cell.length_c   1.000
_cell.angle_alpha   90.00
_cell.angle_beta   90.00
_cell.angle_gamma   90.00
#
_symmetry.space_group_name_H-M   'P 1'
#
loop_
_entity.id
_entity.type
_entity.pdbx_description
1 polymer ?
#
loop_
_entity_poly.entity_id
_entity_poly.type
_entity_poly.pdbx_seq_one_letter_code
_entity_poly.pdbx_strand_id
1 'polypeptide(L)'
;MQRGHYNPYKDMSLHANQPVSKPQPLDDRCGFNDVIETYDIVNGHQFPKRLDHLPRAIRGVFRWTIILWVSSFIVFQVWSVVSMLK
;
A
#
# COMPACT_ATOMS: atom_id res chain seq x y z
N MET A 1 -58.09 -2.56 0.43
CA MET A 1 -56.84 -3.08 -0.19
C MET A 1 -55.67 -2.40 0.51
N GLN A 2 -55.02 -3.07 1.45
CA GLN A 2 -53.86 -2.52 2.18
C GLN A 2 -52.70 -2.33 1.19
N ARG A 3 -52.29 -1.09 0.96
CA ARG A 3 -50.98 -0.80 0.37
C ARG A 3 -49.94 -1.08 1.44
N GLY A 4 -49.49 -2.33 1.52
CA GLY A 4 -48.39 -2.72 2.40
C GLY A 4 -47.16 -1.87 2.07
N HIS A 5 -46.59 -1.22 3.09
CA HIS A 5 -45.33 -0.50 2.96
C HIS A 5 -44.28 -1.47 2.39
N TYR A 6 -43.69 -1.11 1.26
CA TYR A 6 -42.61 -1.87 0.66
C TYR A 6 -41.43 -1.94 1.64
N ASN A 7 -41.00 -3.15 1.99
CA ASN A 7 -39.87 -3.37 2.88
C ASN A 7 -38.66 -3.85 2.06
N PRO A 8 -37.66 -2.99 1.81
CA PRO A 8 -36.50 -3.33 0.98
C PRO A 8 -35.65 -4.46 1.58
N TYR A 9 -35.71 -4.68 2.90
CA TYR A 9 -34.98 -5.79 3.54
C TYR A 9 -35.53 -7.17 3.17
N LYS A 10 -36.79 -7.24 2.71
CA LYS A 10 -37.42 -8.51 2.27
C LYS A 10 -37.33 -8.74 0.77
N ASP A 11 -36.78 -7.80 0.00
CA ASP A 11 -36.66 -7.95 -1.44
C ASP A 11 -35.38 -8.71 -1.82
N MET A 12 -35.55 -10.01 -2.13
CA MET A 12 -34.46 -10.88 -2.58
C MET A 12 -33.82 -10.43 -3.89
N SER A 13 -34.51 -9.64 -4.72
CA SER A 13 -33.93 -9.13 -5.98
C SER A 13 -32.84 -8.08 -5.73
N LEU A 14 -32.95 -7.36 -4.60
CA LEU A 14 -31.98 -6.32 -4.19
C LEU A 14 -30.71 -6.92 -3.57
N HIS A 15 -30.82 -8.12 -3.00
CA HIS A 15 -29.70 -8.88 -2.41
C HIS A 15 -29.01 -9.81 -3.41
N ALA A 16 -29.41 -9.78 -4.67
CA ALA A 16 -28.76 -10.55 -5.72
C ALA A 16 -27.36 -9.99 -5.97
N ASN A 17 -26.35 -10.66 -5.44
CA ASN A 17 -24.96 -10.33 -5.70
C ASN A 17 -24.70 -10.45 -7.22
N GLN A 18 -24.21 -9.37 -7.84
CA GLN A 18 -23.78 -9.43 -9.24
C GLN A 18 -22.73 -10.53 -9.39
N PRO A 19 -22.83 -11.40 -10.42
CA PRO A 19 -21.79 -12.37 -10.70
C PRO A 19 -20.50 -11.61 -11.00
N VAL A 20 -19.49 -11.82 -10.16
CA VAL A 20 -18.18 -11.19 -10.27
C VAL A 20 -17.50 -11.75 -11.52
N SER A 21 -17.64 -11.06 -12.66
CA SER A 21 -17.12 -11.50 -13.96
C SER A 21 -15.61 -11.36 -14.10
N LYS A 22 -14.98 -10.61 -13.19
CA LYS A 22 -13.53 -10.40 -13.13
C LYS A 22 -13.10 -10.39 -11.67
N PRO A 23 -11.97 -11.02 -11.28
CA PRO A 23 -11.39 -10.78 -9.97
C PRO A 23 -11.23 -9.28 -9.82
N GLN A 24 -11.93 -8.68 -8.85
CA GLN A 24 -11.67 -7.30 -8.49
C GLN A 24 -10.19 -7.24 -8.12
N PRO A 25 -9.41 -6.27 -8.63
CA PRO A 25 -8.07 -6.09 -8.12
C PRO A 25 -8.19 -6.01 -6.60
N LEU A 26 -7.34 -6.75 -5.89
CA LEU A 26 -7.02 -6.49 -4.49
C LEU A 26 -6.28 -5.14 -4.39
N ASP A 27 -6.72 -4.13 -5.14
CA ASP A 27 -6.42 -2.77 -4.76
C ASP A 27 -7.03 -2.62 -3.38
N ASP A 28 -6.15 -2.27 -2.46
CA ASP A 28 -6.37 -2.15 -1.04
C ASP A 28 -7.80 -1.76 -0.80
N ARG A 29 -8.58 -2.66 -0.18
CA ARG A 29 -9.90 -2.32 0.31
C ARG A 29 -9.73 -1.09 1.18
N CYS A 30 -9.95 0.10 0.62
CA CYS A 30 -10.23 1.33 1.35
C CYS A 30 -11.64 1.21 1.93
N GLY A 31 -11.92 0.09 2.61
CA GLY A 31 -13.10 -0.08 3.41
C GLY A 31 -12.96 0.85 4.60
N PHE A 32 -13.79 1.88 4.63
CA PHE A 32 -13.96 2.80 5.76
C PHE A 32 -12.82 3.77 6.09
N ASN A 33 -11.72 3.82 5.35
CA ASN A 33 -10.63 4.76 5.66
C ASN A 33 -10.69 6.10 4.91
N ASP A 34 -11.57 6.27 3.91
CA ASP A 34 -11.78 7.55 3.21
C ASP A 34 -12.22 8.67 4.16
N VAL A 35 -12.92 8.34 5.25
CA VAL A 35 -13.36 9.33 6.25
C VAL A 35 -12.22 9.72 7.21
N ILE A 36 -11.28 8.80 7.46
CA ILE A 36 -10.11 9.05 8.32
C ILE A 36 -8.99 9.75 7.53
N GLU A 37 -8.92 9.58 6.21
CA GLU A 37 -7.98 10.32 5.35
C GLU A 37 -8.14 11.84 5.49
N THR A 38 -9.35 12.35 5.72
CA THR A 38 -9.57 13.79 5.94
C THR A 38 -8.75 14.34 7.11
N TYR A 39 -8.48 13.53 8.15
CA TYR A 39 -7.68 13.92 9.31
C TYR A 39 -6.16 13.79 9.09
N ASP A 40 -5.70 13.06 8.07
CA ASP A 40 -4.27 13.00 7.67
C ASP A 40 -3.96 14.11 6.64
N ILE A 41 -5.00 14.68 5.99
CA ILE A 41 -4.92 15.69 4.92
C ILE A 41 -4.98 17.13 5.46
N VAL A 42 -5.13 17.36 6.77
CA VAL A 42 -5.28 18.73 7.34
C VAL A 42 -4.08 19.66 7.05
N ASN A 43 -2.93 19.11 6.64
CA ASN A 43 -1.76 19.86 6.17
C ASN A 43 -1.26 19.48 4.76
N GLY A 44 -2.09 18.81 3.95
CA GLY A 44 -1.83 18.59 2.53
C GLY A 44 -0.61 17.73 2.16
N HIS A 45 0.06 17.08 3.12
CA HIS A 45 1.22 16.24 2.84
C HIS A 45 1.04 14.83 3.41
N GLN A 46 0.61 13.91 2.57
CA GLN A 46 0.59 12.48 2.88
C GLN A 46 1.96 11.90 2.56
N PHE A 47 2.71 11.46 3.58
CA PHE A 47 3.94 10.72 3.34
C PHE A 47 3.61 9.38 2.67
N PRO A 48 4.36 8.98 1.63
CA PRO A 48 4.13 7.71 0.95
C PRO A 48 4.35 6.54 1.91
N LYS A 49 3.27 5.83 2.27
CA LYS A 49 3.29 4.68 3.20
C LYS A 49 3.95 3.43 2.59
N ARG A 50 4.20 3.41 1.27
CA ARG A 50 4.87 2.32 0.54
C ARG A 50 5.95 2.90 -0.37
N LEU A 51 7.04 2.14 -0.57
CA LEU A 51 8.16 2.54 -1.44
C LEU A 51 7.73 2.75 -2.91
N ASP A 52 6.63 2.13 -3.35
CA ASP A 52 6.11 2.28 -4.71
C ASP A 52 5.37 3.62 -4.93
N HIS A 53 5.01 4.34 -3.86
CA HIS A 53 4.40 5.67 -3.94
C HIS A 53 5.44 6.80 -4.04
N LEU A 54 6.73 6.50 -3.90
CA LEU A 54 7.78 7.50 -4.11
C LEU A 54 7.96 7.78 -5.60
N PRO A 55 8.18 9.05 -5.99
CA PRO A 55 8.45 9.40 -7.38
C PRO A 55 9.68 8.64 -7.89
N ARG A 56 9.62 8.19 -9.14
CA ARG A 56 10.62 7.26 -9.75
C ARG A 56 12.07 7.73 -9.59
N ALA A 57 12.31 9.04 -9.64
CA ALA A 57 13.63 9.63 -9.44
C ALA A 57 14.21 9.33 -8.05
N ILE A 58 13.40 9.49 -7.00
CA ILE A 58 13.83 9.25 -5.60
C ILE A 58 14.08 7.76 -5.37
N ARG A 59 13.23 6.89 -5.93
CA ARG A 59 13.40 5.44 -5.84
C ARG A 59 14.72 4.95 -6.45
N GLY A 60 15.12 5.52 -7.58
CA GLY A 60 16.38 5.21 -8.24
C GLY A 60 17.58 5.57 -7.38
N VAL A 61 17.62 6.81 -6.87
CA VAL A 61 18.71 7.29 -5.99
C VAL A 61 18.79 6.45 -4.72
N PHE A 62 17.68 6.20 -4.05
CA PHE A 62 17.64 5.42 -2.81
C PHE A 62 18.18 4.00 -3.00
N ARG A 63 17.84 3.36 -4.13
CA ARG A 63 18.35 2.02 -4.47
C ARG A 63 19.87 2.03 -4.65
N TRP A 64 20.42 3.00 -5.35
CA TRP A 64 21.87 3.12 -5.54
C TRP A 64 22.60 3.41 -4.22
N THR A 65 22.04 4.26 -3.36
CA THR A 65 22.61 4.54 -2.04
C THR A 65 22.69 3.28 -1.19
N ILE A 66 21.64 2.46 -1.16
CA ILE A 66 21.65 1.17 -0.44
C ILE A 66 22.73 0.24 -1.00
N ILE A 67 22.82 0.11 -2.33
CA ILE A 67 23.81 -0.76 -2.97
C ILE A 67 25.23 -0.34 -2.60
N LEU A 68 25.54 0.96 -2.65
CA LEU A 68 26.87 1.47 -2.28
C LEU A 68 27.17 1.25 -0.80
N TRP A 69 26.18 1.43 0.08
CA TRP A 69 26.36 1.22 1.50
C TRP A 69 26.65 -0.24 1.85
N VAL A 70 25.87 -1.18 1.29
CA VAL A 70 26.09 -2.62 1.48
C VAL A 70 27.43 -3.05 0.87
N SER A 71 27.78 -2.54 -0.31
CA SER A 71 29.07 -2.83 -0.95
C SER A 71 30.25 -2.37 -0.10
N SER A 72 30.20 -1.14 0.42
CA SER A 72 31.22 -0.60 1.33
C SER A 72 31.38 -1.46 2.59
N PHE A 73 30.26 -1.90 3.18
CA PHE A 73 30.28 -2.76 4.35
C PHE A 73 30.96 -4.11 4.06
N ILE A 74 30.67 -4.74 2.91
CA ILE A 74 31.31 -6.02 2.53
C ILE A 74 32.82 -5.85 2.36
N VAL A 75 33.26 -4.79 1.69
CA VAL A 75 34.69 -4.50 1.51
C VAL A 75 35.38 -4.31 2.87
N PHE A 76 34.74 -3.58 3.78
CA PHE A 76 35.24 -3.40 5.14
C PHE A 76 35.38 -4.73 5.89
N GLN A 77 34.39 -5.61 5.80
CA GLN A 77 34.45 -6.93 6.44
C GLN A 77 35.59 -7.79 5.91
N VAL A 78 35.78 -7.83 4.58
CA VAL A 78 36.89 -8.58 3.97
C VAL A 78 38.24 -8.01 4.41
N TRP A 79 38.39 -6.68 4.41
CA TRP A 79 39.61 -6.03 4.85
C TRP A 79 39.92 -6.31 6.33
N SER A 80 38.90 -6.26 7.19
CA SER A 80 39.01 -6.59 8.61
C SER A 80 39.53 -8.02 8.82
N VAL A 81 38.94 -9.01 8.15
CA VAL A 81 39.38 -10.41 8.25
C VAL A 81 40.82 -10.58 7.75
N VAL A 82 41.18 -9.98 6.62
CA VAL A 82 42.56 -10.04 6.09
C VAL A 82 43.55 -9.40 7.06
N SER A 83 43.18 -8.29 7.70
CA SER A 83 44.03 -7.61 8.69
C SER A 83 44.21 -8.41 9.98
N MET A 84 43.23 -9.24 10.35
CA MET A 84 43.33 -10.13 11.52
C MET A 84 44.12 -11.41 11.25
N LEU A 85 44.20 -11.86 10.00
CA LEU A 85 44.94 -13.05 9.59
C LEU A 85 46.43 -12.78 9.30
N LYS A 86 46.80 -11.51 9.12
CA LYS A 86 48.19 -11.05 8.98
C LYS A 86 48.81 -10.77 10.35
#